data_AF-W1YKN9-F1
#
_entry.id   AF-W1YKN9-F1
#
_cell.length_a   1.000
_cell.length_b   1.000
_cell.length_c   1.000
_cell.angle_alpha   90.00
_cell.angle_beta   90.00
_cell.angle_gamma   90.00
#
_symmetry.space_group_name_H-M   'P 1'
#
loop_
_entity.id
_entity.type
_entity.pdbx_description
1 polymer ?
#
loop_
_entity_poly.entity_id
_entity_poly.type
_entity_poly.pdbx_seq_one_letter_code
_entity_poly.pdbx_strand_id
1 'polypeptide(L)' 'ALALTTRSSLVGAIHPDHTAKEVTLKLSKDSTWTLTGDSYVKTLTNEDTTNSNIHLNGYKLVVADK' A
#
# COMPACT_ATOMS: atom_id res chain seq x y z
N ALA A 1 -7.58 9.28 2.89
CA ALA A 1 -6.56 8.85 1.92
C ALA A 1 -5.20 8.89 2.59
N LEU A 2 -4.36 7.87 2.39
CA LEU A 2 -2.98 7.84 2.85
C LEU A 2 -2.07 8.17 1.66
N ALA A 3 -1.17 9.13 1.83
CA ALA A 3 -0.22 9.52 0.80
C ALA A 3 1.20 9.43 1.35
N LEU A 4 2.03 8.61 0.71
CA LEU A 4 3.46 8.49 1.00
C LEU A 4 4.19 9.24 -0.11
N THR A 5 4.64 10.45 0.21
CA THR A 5 5.26 11.37 -0.74
C THR A 5 6.77 11.44 -0.52
N THR A 6 7.55 11.48 -1.59
CA THR A 6 9.01 11.74 -1.64
C THR A 6 9.82 10.99 -0.58
N ARG A 7 10.39 9.84 -0.96
CA ARG A 7 11.28 9.02 -0.12
C ARG A 7 10.72 8.66 1.26
N SER A 8 9.39 8.56 1.38
CA SER A 8 8.74 8.08 2.58
C SER A 8 8.90 6.56 2.70
N SER A 9 8.88 6.03 3.91
CA SER A 9 8.85 4.58 4.14
C SER A 9 7.73 4.22 5.11
N LEU A 10 6.90 3.27 4.69
CA LEU A 10 5.90 2.64 5.54
C LEU A 10 6.29 1.19 5.77
N VAL A 11 6.40 0.80 7.04
CA VAL A 11 6.50 -0.60 7.46
C VAL A 11 5.27 -0.90 8.28
N GLY A 12 4.34 -1.68 7.73
CA GLY A 12 3.06 -1.94 8.38
C GLY A 12 2.02 -2.57 7.46
N ALA A 13 0.93 -3.03 8.07
CA ALA A 13 -0.27 -3.48 7.36
C ALA A 13 -1.32 -2.37 7.31
N ILE A 14 -2.07 -2.30 6.21
CA ILE A 14 -3.20 -1.37 6.06
C ILE A 14 -4.49 -2.19 6.07
N HIS A 15 -5.39 -1.94 7.03
CA HIS A 15 -6.62 -2.72 7.27
C HIS A 15 -6.44 -4.24 7.41
N PRO A 16 -5.53 -4.73 8.26
CA PRO A 16 -5.38 -6.18 8.45
C PRO A 16 -6.65 -6.86 9.00
N ASP A 17 -7.55 -6.12 9.64
CA ASP A 17 -8.81 -6.62 10.22
C ASP A 17 -10.00 -6.57 9.25
N HIS A 18 -9.81 -6.07 8.02
CA HIS A 18 -10.85 -5.93 7.00
C HIS A 18 -12.07 -5.08 7.40
N THR A 19 -12.01 -4.34 8.51
CA THR A 19 -13.21 -3.70 9.06
C THR A 19 -13.51 -2.34 8.46
N ALA A 20 -12.53 -1.66 7.86
CA ALA A 20 -12.74 -0.29 7.45
C ALA A 20 -12.84 -0.07 5.95
N LYS A 21 -13.65 0.94 5.63
CA LYS A 21 -14.45 0.87 4.41
C LYS A 21 -13.73 1.44 3.18
N GLU A 22 -12.78 2.37 3.31
CA GLU A 22 -12.31 3.12 2.12
C GLU A 22 -10.89 3.71 2.23
N VAL A 23 -9.82 2.90 2.23
CA VAL A 23 -8.45 3.45 2.16
C VAL A 23 -8.00 3.60 0.70
N THR A 24 -7.86 4.84 0.24
CA THR A 24 -7.09 5.19 -0.97
C THR A 24 -5.64 5.42 -0.61
N LEU A 25 -4.72 4.70 -1.26
CA LEU A 25 -3.27 4.82 -1.11
C LEU A 25 -2.64 5.44 -2.37
N LYS A 26 -1.85 6.49 -2.19
CA LYS A 26 -0.96 7.03 -3.24
C LYS A 26 0.50 6.84 -2.81
N LEU A 27 1.30 6.25 -3.68
CA LEU A 27 2.72 5.96 -3.47
C LEU A 27 3.56 6.62 -4.57
N SER A 28 4.50 7.49 -4.17
CA SER A 28 5.49 8.05 -5.12
C SER A 28 6.53 7.00 -5.50
N LYS A 29 7.17 7.18 -6.67
CA LYS A 29 8.14 6.20 -7.21
C LYS A 29 9.34 5.92 -6.30
N ASP A 30 9.64 6.86 -5.41
CA ASP A 30 10.78 6.84 -4.50
C ASP A 30 10.41 6.48 -3.06
N SER A 31 9.11 6.31 -2.77
CA SER A 31 8.63 5.87 -1.46
C SER A 31 8.49 4.36 -1.40
N THR A 32 8.66 3.77 -0.22
CA THR A 32 8.61 2.31 -0.02
C THR A 32 7.46 1.92 0.90
N TRP A 33 6.85 0.77 0.65
CA TRP A 33 5.93 0.13 1.57
C TRP A 33 6.31 -1.34 1.78
N THR A 34 6.65 -1.72 3.01
CA THR A 34 6.91 -3.10 3.40
C THR A 34 5.75 -3.60 4.27
N LEU A 35 5.06 -4.64 3.79
CA LEU A 35 3.93 -5.22 4.51
C LEU A 35 4.42 -6.02 5.73
N THR A 36 3.66 -5.93 6.82
CA THR A 36 3.84 -6.75 8.03
C THR A 36 2.63 -7.63 8.32
N GLY A 37 1.68 -7.68 7.39
CA GLY A 37 0.39 -8.35 7.49
C GLY A 37 -0.38 -8.21 6.18
N ASP A 38 -1.38 -9.08 5.98
CA ASP A 38 -2.32 -8.94 4.85
C ASP A 38 -2.94 -7.53 4.88
N SER A 39 -2.98 -6.88 3.72
CA SER A 39 -3.35 -5.48 3.60
C SER A 39 -4.41 -5.26 2.53
N TYR A 40 -5.35 -4.36 2.83
CA TYR A 40 -6.56 -4.14 2.06
C TYR A 40 -6.75 -2.65 1.83
N VAL A 41 -6.74 -2.26 0.55
CA VAL A 41 -6.96 -0.87 0.12
C VAL A 41 -8.10 -0.84 -0.90
N LYS A 42 -8.85 0.27 -0.93
CA LYS A 42 -9.90 0.49 -1.91
C LYS A 42 -9.28 0.81 -3.27
N THR A 43 -8.40 1.80 -3.30
CA THR A 43 -7.65 2.19 -4.49
C THR A 43 -6.16 2.34 -4.18
N LEU A 44 -5.32 1.99 -5.16
CA LEU A 44 -3.88 2.13 -5.09
C LEU A 44 -3.37 2.83 -6.36
N THR A 45 -2.79 4.01 -6.22
CA THR A 45 -2.03 4.68 -7.27
C THR A 45 -0.55 4.59 -6.92
N ASN A 46 0.21 3.82 -7.70
CA ASN A 46 1.66 3.72 -7.56
C ASN A 46 2.34 4.39 -8.76
N GLU A 47 3.18 5.38 -8.49
CA GLU A 47 3.94 6.07 -9.54
C GLU A 47 5.12 5.22 -10.06
N ASP A 48 5.61 4.23 -9.28
CA ASP A 48 6.54 3.21 -9.78
C ASP A 48 5.75 2.14 -10.55
N THR A 49 5.89 2.15 -11.88
CA THR A 49 5.20 1.22 -12.77
C THR A 49 5.70 -0.22 -12.67
N THR A 50 6.86 -0.46 -12.05
CA THR A 50 7.38 -1.81 -11.80
C THR A 50 6.83 -2.42 -10.52
N ASN A 51 6.23 -1.60 -9.64
CA ASN A 51 5.82 -1.95 -8.28
C ASN A 51 6.96 -2.48 -7.39
N SER A 52 8.22 -2.23 -7.75
CA SER A 52 9.38 -2.69 -6.98
C SER A 52 9.43 -2.09 -5.57
N ASN A 53 8.81 -0.94 -5.39
CA ASN A 53 8.72 -0.19 -4.14
C ASN A 53 7.66 -0.70 -3.15
N ILE A 54 6.91 -1.75 -3.49
CA ILE A 54 5.97 -2.44 -2.58
C ILE A 54 6.51 -3.83 -2.27
N HIS A 55 6.99 -4.03 -1.05
CA HIS A 55 7.51 -5.29 -0.57
C HIS A 55 6.42 -6.07 0.16
N LEU A 56 5.88 -7.12 -0.48
CA LEU A 56 4.82 -7.95 0.10
C LEU A 56 5.28 -8.73 1.34
N ASN A 57 6.57 -9.05 1.44
CA ASN A 57 7.14 -9.69 2.62
C ASN A 57 6.38 -10.95 3.09
N GLY A 58 5.87 -11.74 2.14
CA GLY A 58 5.08 -12.96 2.42
C GLY A 58 3.57 -12.75 2.63
N TYR A 59 3.07 -11.52 2.58
CA TYR A 59 1.66 -11.17 2.78
C TYR A 59 0.94 -10.81 1.47
N LYS A 60 -0.39 -10.73 1.54
CA LYS A 60 -1.25 -10.33 0.43
C LYS A 60 -1.56 -8.84 0.46
N LEU A 61 -1.54 -8.22 -0.71
CA LEU A 61 -2.10 -6.88 -0.94
C LEU A 61 -3.33 -7.01 -1.84
N VAL A 62 -4.50 -6.66 -1.33
CA VAL A 62 -5.75 -6.66 -2.08
C VAL A 62 -6.20 -5.22 -2.36
N VAL A 63 -6.54 -4.95 -3.61
CA VAL A 63 -7.07 -3.66 -4.07
C VAL A 63 -8.48 -3.89 -4.60
N ALA A 64 -9.48 -3.27 -3.96
CA ALA A 64 -10.90 -3.60 -4.19
C ALA A 64 -11.49 -2.98 -5.46
N ASP A 65 -11.21 -1.71 -5.75
CA ASP A 65 -11.83 -0.95 -6.86
C ASP A 65 -10.84 -0.76 -8.03
N LYS A 66 -10.27 -1.85 -8.53
CA LYS A 66 -9.37 -1.80 -9.70
C LYS A 66 -10.10 -1.55 -11.01
#